data_AF-A0A0F7VLE7-F1
#
_entry.id   AF-A0A0F7VLE7-F1
#
_cell.length_a   1.000
_cell.length_b   1.000
_cell.length_c   1.000
_cell.angle_alpha   90.00
_cell.angle_beta   90.00
_cell.angle_gamma   90.00
#
_symmetry.space_group_name_H-M   'P 1'
#
loop_
_entity.id
_entity.type
_entity.pdbx_description
1 polymer ?
#
loop_
_entity_poly.entity_id
_entity_poly.type
_entity_poly.pdbx_seq_one_letter_code
_entity_poly.pdbx_strand_id
1 'polypeptide(L)'
;MSFRSVVRARRLRFAEEPRTEVRFPGTGARESTSRSDRTRLPGKVVPGRDYEDVTVVYRLDTRLTGEGPDEGRDGPRPRSRR
;
A
#
# COMPACT_ATOMS: atom_id res chain seq x y z
N MET A 1 11.56 -6.66 0.78
CA MET A 1 10.37 -7.46 1.11
C MET A 1 9.37 -7.36 -0.04
N SER A 2 8.74 -8.47 -0.42
CA SER A 2 7.72 -8.49 -1.47
C SER A 2 6.44 -9.16 -0.97
N PHE A 3 5.30 -8.70 -1.46
CA PHE A 3 3.98 -9.24 -1.16
C PHE A 3 3.20 -9.44 -2.45
N ARG A 4 2.53 -10.59 -2.56
CA ARG A 4 1.67 -10.93 -3.69
C ARG A 4 0.30 -11.37 -3.18
N SER A 5 -0.75 -10.81 -3.76
CA SER A 5 -2.13 -11.23 -3.51
C SER A 5 -2.86 -11.47 -4.81
N VAL A 6 -3.82 -12.40 -4.80
CA VAL A 6 -4.71 -12.66 -5.93
C VAL A 6 -6.14 -12.64 -5.45
N VAL A 7 -6.93 -11.72 -5.98
CA VAL A 7 -8.36 -11.59 -5.69
C VAL A 7 -9.14 -12.08 -6.91
N ARG A 8 -10.14 -12.93 -6.67
CA ARG A 8 -11.02 -13.48 -7.70
C ARG A 8 -12.47 -13.25 -7.32
N ALA A 9 -13.27 -12.85 -8.29
CA ALA A 9 -14.71 -12.71 -8.12
C ALA A 9 -15.42 -13.22 -9.38
N ARG A 10 -16.45 -14.06 -9.19
CA ARG A 10 -17.32 -14.48 -10.30
C ARG A 10 -18.24 -13.35 -10.76
N ARG A 11 -18.77 -12.58 -9.81
CA ARG A 11 -19.56 -11.37 -10.03
C ARG A 11 -19.12 -10.28 -9.07
N LEU A 12 -19.00 -9.06 -9.57
CA LEU A 12 -18.58 -7.90 -8.81
C LEU A 12 -19.30 -6.66 -9.33
N ARG A 13 -19.87 -5.88 -8.41
CA ARG A 13 -20.52 -4.60 -8.69
C ARG A 13 -20.07 -3.57 -7.67
N PHE A 14 -19.60 -2.44 -8.16
CA PHE A 14 -19.24 -1.30 -7.31
C PHE A 14 -20.43 -0.34 -7.25
N ALA A 15 -20.94 -0.06 -6.05
CA ALA A 15 -21.99 0.94 -5.89
C ALA A 15 -21.48 2.35 -6.22
N GLU A 16 -20.24 2.64 -5.83
CA GLU A 16 -19.53 3.90 -6.07
C GLU A 16 -18.09 3.61 -6.53
N GLU A 17 -17.39 4.62 -7.09
CA GLU A 17 -15.99 4.46 -7.47
C GLU A 17 -15.11 4.26 -6.20
N PRO A 18 -14.39 3.14 -6.08
CA PRO A 18 -13.60 2.84 -4.90
C PRO A 18 -12.37 3.75 -4.80
N ARG A 19 -12.14 4.29 -3.61
CA ARG A 19 -10.90 5.00 -3.26
C ARG A 19 -9.93 4.02 -2.61
N THR A 20 -8.75 3.84 -3.20
CA THR A 20 -7.76 2.87 -2.71
C THR A 20 -6.43 3.55 -2.41
N GLU A 21 -5.85 3.22 -1.26
CA GLU A 21 -4.52 3.70 -0.85
C GLU A 21 -3.70 2.51 -0.31
N VAL A 22 -2.39 2.51 -0.56
CA VAL A 22 -1.45 1.58 0.07
C VAL A 22 -0.43 2.37 0.87
N ARG A 23 -0.21 1.95 2.11
CA ARG A 23 0.78 2.53 3.02
C ARG A 23 1.75 1.46 3.47
N PHE A 24 3.02 1.84 3.58
CA PHE A 24 4.07 1.02 4.18
C PHE A 24 4.46 1.68 5.50
N PRO A 25 3.93 1.24 6.67
CA PRO A 25 4.33 1.79 7.97
C PRO A 25 5.76 1.39 8.36
N GLY A 26 6.39 2.12 9.29
CA GLY A 26 7.74 1.86 9.82
C GLY A 26 8.69 3.06 9.71
N THR A 27 9.91 2.98 10.24
CA THR A 27 10.95 4.02 10.17
C THR A 27 11.99 3.75 9.07
N GLY A 28 12.83 4.74 8.75
CA GLY A 28 13.90 4.62 7.74
C GLY A 28 13.47 4.89 6.29
N ALA A 29 14.42 5.44 5.53
CA ALA A 29 14.25 5.75 4.11
C ALA A 29 14.00 4.48 3.30
N ARG A 30 13.02 4.54 2.39
CA ARG A 30 12.58 3.38 1.63
C ARG A 30 12.15 3.74 0.23
N GLU A 31 12.29 2.76 -0.65
CA GLU A 31 11.65 2.75 -1.95
C GLU A 31 10.57 1.67 -1.93
N SER A 32 9.38 2.02 -2.43
CA SER A 32 8.27 1.08 -2.53
C SER A 32 7.58 1.21 -3.88
N THR A 33 7.21 0.08 -4.45
CA THR A 33 6.44 -0.02 -5.69
C THR A 33 5.16 -0.79 -5.43
N SER A 34 4.07 -0.31 -6.01
CA SER A 34 2.78 -0.99 -6.04
C SER A 34 2.31 -1.16 -7.47
N ARG A 35 1.91 -2.38 -7.84
CA ARG A 35 1.36 -2.69 -9.17
C ARG A 35 0.21 -3.68 -9.07
N SER A 36 -0.80 -3.48 -9.91
CA SER A 36 -1.88 -4.44 -10.12
C SER A 36 -2.00 -4.83 -11.59
N ASP A 37 -2.06 -6.13 -11.87
CA ASP A 37 -2.48 -6.67 -13.15
C ASP A 37 -3.95 -7.11 -13.04
N ARG A 38 -4.77 -6.67 -14.00
CA ARG A 38 -6.23 -6.85 -13.96
C ARG A 38 -6.69 -7.60 -15.19
N THR A 39 -7.51 -8.62 -14.99
CA THR A 39 -8.20 -9.35 -16.05
C THR A 39 -9.69 -9.07 -15.96
N ARG A 40 -10.30 -8.66 -17.08
CA ARG A 40 -11.73 -8.30 -17.20
C ARG A 40 -12.20 -7.20 -16.22
N LEU A 41 -11.27 -6.38 -15.74
CA LEU A 41 -11.56 -5.21 -14.90
C LEU A 41 -10.73 -4.01 -15.38
N PRO A 42 -11.35 -2.87 -15.69
CA PRO A 42 -10.63 -1.69 -16.17
C PRO A 42 -9.77 -1.04 -15.08
N GLY A 43 -8.90 -0.11 -15.51
CA GLY A 43 -8.10 0.72 -14.59
C GLY A 43 -8.96 1.60 -13.68
N LYS A 44 -10.03 2.18 -14.22
CA LYS A 44 -11.08 2.89 -13.46
C LYS A 44 -12.41 2.16 -13.66
N VAL A 45 -13.06 1.80 -12.55
CA VAL A 45 -14.35 1.10 -12.59
C VAL A 45 -15.50 2.10 -12.71
N VAL A 46 -16.62 1.64 -13.25
CA VAL A 46 -17.83 2.45 -13.44
C VAL A 46 -18.85 2.04 -12.37
N PRO A 47 -19.38 3.00 -11.59
CA PRO A 47 -20.43 2.73 -10.62
C PRO A 47 -21.64 2.04 -11.26
N GLY A 48 -22.23 1.08 -10.55
CA GLY A 48 -23.43 0.38 -10.97
C GLY A 48 -23.25 -0.67 -12.07
N ARG A 49 -22.06 -0.78 -12.69
CA ARG A 49 -21.76 -1.80 -13.71
C ARG A 49 -21.41 -3.15 -13.09
N ASP A 50 -21.96 -4.20 -13.68
CA ASP A 50 -21.61 -5.58 -13.35
C ASP A 50 -20.35 -6.02 -14.11
N TYR A 51 -19.46 -6.67 -13.37
CA TYR A 51 -18.25 -7.31 -13.88
C TYR A 51 -18.29 -8.80 -13.57
N GLU A 52 -17.88 -9.62 -14.53
CA GLU A 52 -17.88 -11.08 -14.39
C GLU A 52 -16.49 -11.67 -14.58
N ASP A 53 -16.20 -12.76 -13.84
CA ASP A 53 -14.93 -13.49 -13.84
C ASP A 53 -13.69 -12.59 -13.73
N VAL A 54 -13.74 -11.68 -12.76
CA VAL A 54 -12.67 -10.74 -12.49
C VAL A 54 -11.53 -11.44 -11.75
N THR A 55 -10.30 -11.15 -12.18
CA THR A 55 -9.09 -11.47 -11.43
C THR A 55 -8.21 -10.23 -11.31
N VAL A 56 -7.75 -9.95 -10.09
CA VAL A 56 -6.77 -8.91 -9.81
C VAL A 56 -5.57 -9.56 -9.14
N VAL A 57 -4.41 -9.45 -9.76
CA VAL A 57 -3.13 -9.85 -9.17
C VAL A 57 -2.43 -8.59 -8.68
N TYR A 58 -2.15 -8.53 -7.39
CA TYR A 58 -1.51 -7.40 -6.76
C TYR A 58 -0.10 -7.76 -6.34
N ARG A 59 0.85 -6.85 -6.58
CA ARG A 59 2.26 -6.98 -6.19
C ARG A 59 2.73 -5.71 -5.52
N LEU A 60 3.36 -5.88 -4.36
CA LEU A 60 4.02 -4.83 -3.63
C LEU A 60 5.47 -5.23 -3.40
N ASP A 61 6.39 -4.31 -3.66
CA ASP A 61 7.81 -4.50 -3.44
C ASP A 61 8.33 -3.29 -2.65
N THR A 62 9.07 -3.54 -1.58
CA THR A 62 9.64 -2.48 -0.75
C THR A 62 11.05 -2.84 -0.29
N ARG A 63 11.94 -1.85 -0.24
CA ARG A 63 13.30 -1.99 0.26
C ARG A 63 13.70 -0.76 1.08
N LEU A 64 14.47 -0.97 2.15
CA LEU A 64 15.17 0.11 2.83
C LEU A 64 16.33 0.57 1.95
N THR A 65 16.51 1.88 1.83
CA THR A 65 17.51 2.49 0.94
C THR A 65 18.61 3.24 1.67
N GLY A 66 18.59 3.25 3.00
CA GLY A 66 19.66 3.72 3.87
C GLY A 66 19.29 3.60 5.34
N GLU A 67 20.26 3.85 6.22
CA GLU A 67 20.03 4.16 7.64
C GLU A 67 19.53 5.62 7.74
N GLY A 68 18.21 5.82 7.66
CA GLY A 68 17.59 7.07 8.09
C GLY A 68 17.48 7.08 9.63
N PRO A 69 17.60 8.24 10.29
CA PRO A 69 18.18 8.37 11.62
C PRO A 69 17.46 7.54 12.68
N ASP A 70 18.23 7.02 13.63
CA ASP A 70 17.76 6.67 14.96
C ASP A 70 17.10 7.92 15.59
N GLU A 71 15.81 8.13 15.34
CA GLU A 71 14.98 8.98 16.21
C GLU A 71 14.64 8.19 17.47
N GLY A 72 15.70 7.90 18.21
CA GLY A 72 15.73 7.21 19.49
C GLY A 72 16.90 7.70 20.33
N ARG A 73 17.26 8.99 20.25
CA ARG A 73 18.23 9.61 21.17
C ARG A 73 17.51 10.14 22.40
N ASP A 74 17.25 9.24 23.34
CA ASP A 74 17.08 9.61 24.73
C ASP A 74 18.41 10.21 25.26
N GLY A 75 18.39 11.52 25.56
CA GLY A 75 19.22 12.16 26.59
C GLY A 75 20.14 13.34 26.18
N PRO A 76 20.49 14.27 27.10
CA PRO A 76 20.04 14.41 28.48
C PRO A 76 19.14 15.67 28.70
N ARG A 77 18.22 15.58 29.68
CA ARG A 77 17.59 16.77 30.27
C ARG A 77 18.68 17.65 30.93
N PRO A 78 18.76 18.96 30.64
CA PRO A 78 19.60 19.83 31.44
C PRO A 78 19.02 19.92 32.85
N ARG A 79 19.85 19.59 33.84
CA ARG A 79 19.57 19.80 35.25
C ARG A 79 19.32 21.28 35.50
N SER A 80 18.28 21.59 36.26
CA SER A 80 18.15 22.89 36.90
C SER A 80 19.36 23.18 37.80
N ARG A 81 19.87 24.42 37.73
CA ARG A 81 20.43 25.22 38.85
C ARG A 81 21.12 26.49 38.31
N ARG A 82 20.54 27.65 38.55
CA ARG A 82 21.07 28.60 39.55
C ARG A 82 19.99 29.57 39.98
#